data_AF-K5ZLU6-F1
#
_entry.id   AF-K5ZLU6-F1
#
_cell.length_a   1.000
_cell.length_b   1.000
_cell.length_c   1.000
_cell.angle_alpha   90.00
_cell.angle_beta   90.00
_cell.angle_gamma   90.00
#
_symmetry.space_group_name_H-M   'P 1'
#
loop_
_entity.id
_entity.type
_entity.pdbx_description
1 polymer ?
#
loop_
_entity_poly.entity_id
_entity_poly.type
_entity_poly.pdbx_seq_one_letter_code
_entity_poly.pdbx_strand_id
1 'polypeptide(L)'
;MAGSHSDPLAHPEVRMGGAMRYIAGFISTVALMGAALIVTLRHDMGYETYVEVVGGLAALALLSQAVLFYGLDISRAQIWKSVSLILTVPLFIITVGLTVWMFQSLDQRTMVMPNSAAAATQPTLLQ
;
A
#
# COMPACT_ATOMS: atom_id res chain seq x y z
N MET A 1 -7.27 4.47 -56.02
CA MET A 1 -6.30 4.22 -54.93
C MET A 1 -7.02 4.53 -53.62
N ALA A 2 -7.64 3.51 -53.01
CA ALA A 2 -8.37 3.66 -51.75
C ALA A 2 -7.37 3.52 -50.60
N GLY A 3 -7.23 4.57 -49.78
CA GLY A 3 -6.37 4.55 -48.61
C GLY A 3 -6.81 3.45 -47.66
N SER A 4 -5.87 2.56 -47.31
CA SER A 4 -6.07 1.51 -46.32
C SER A 4 -6.56 2.14 -45.03
N HIS A 5 -7.81 1.88 -44.68
CA HIS A 5 -8.40 2.19 -43.39
C HIS A 5 -7.66 1.32 -42.35
N SER A 6 -6.54 1.83 -41.86
CA SER A 6 -5.78 1.23 -40.77
C SER A 6 -6.68 1.23 -39.54
N ASP A 7 -7.30 0.09 -39.27
CA ASP A 7 -8.15 -0.14 -38.12
C ASP A 7 -7.43 0.35 -36.84
N PRO A 8 -7.90 1.43 -36.19
CA PRO A 8 -7.22 2.02 -35.05
C PRO A 8 -7.17 1.07 -33.83
N LEU A 9 -7.95 -0.02 -33.86
CA LEU A 9 -7.97 -1.06 -32.84
C LEU A 9 -6.94 -2.18 -33.09
N ALA A 10 -6.33 -2.22 -34.28
CA ALA A 10 -5.31 -3.20 -34.65
C ALA A 10 -3.91 -2.84 -34.15
N HIS A 11 -3.74 -1.69 -33.49
CA HIS A 11 -2.46 -1.32 -32.90
C HIS A 11 -2.09 -2.29 -31.75
N PRO A 12 -0.86 -2.84 -31.75
CA PRO A 12 -0.42 -3.81 -30.74
C PRO A 12 -0.50 -3.27 -29.30
N GLU A 13 -0.43 -1.96 -29.14
CA GLU A 13 -0.58 -1.22 -27.88
C GLU A 13 -1.98 -1.42 -27.25
N VAL A 14 -3.03 -1.54 -28.06
CA VAL A 14 -4.42 -1.78 -27.61
C VAL A 14 -4.64 -3.24 -27.25
N ARG A 15 -3.90 -4.17 -27.88
CA ARG A 15 -4.00 -5.62 -27.62
C ARG A 15 -3.16 -6.09 -26.42
N MET A 16 -2.19 -5.29 -25.97
CA MET A 16 -1.37 -5.59 -24.78
C MET A 16 -2.16 -5.47 -23.46
N GLY A 17 -3.30 -4.77 -23.45
CA GLY A 17 -4.25 -4.76 -22.35
C GLY A 17 -5.32 -5.84 -22.50
N GLY A 18 -4.93 -7.12 -22.47
CA GLY A 18 -5.91 -8.21 -22.56
C GLY A 18 -6.99 -8.06 -21.49
N ALA A 19 -8.25 -7.85 -21.89
CA ALA A 19 -9.38 -7.63 -20.98
C ALA A 19 -9.49 -8.69 -19.88
N MET A 20 -9.10 -9.94 -20.19
CA MET A 20 -9.03 -11.03 -19.22
C MET A 20 -8.01 -10.81 -18.10
N ARG A 21 -6.85 -10.21 -18.37
CA ARG A 21 -5.84 -9.89 -17.34
C ARG A 21 -6.38 -8.84 -16.37
N TYR A 22 -7.08 -7.83 -16.91
CA TYR A 22 -7.73 -6.80 -16.11
C TYR A 22 -8.85 -7.37 -15.23
N ILE A 23 -9.72 -8.22 -15.79
CA ILE A 23 -10.80 -8.88 -15.05
C ILE A 23 -10.24 -9.78 -13.95
N ALA A 24 -9.21 -10.57 -14.24
CA ALA A 24 -8.54 -11.42 -13.24
C ALA A 24 -7.88 -10.58 -12.12
N GLY A 25 -7.24 -9.46 -12.49
CA GLY A 25 -6.68 -8.49 -11.52
C GLY A 25 -7.75 -7.87 -10.63
N PHE A 26 -8.87 -7.47 -11.21
CA PHE A 26 -10.00 -6.91 -10.48
C PHE A 26 -10.59 -7.91 -9.49
N ILE A 27 -10.94 -9.12 -9.94
CA ILE A 27 -11.55 -10.15 -9.09
C ILE A 27 -10.61 -10.55 -7.96
N SER A 28 -9.33 -10.80 -8.26
CA SER A 28 -8.36 -11.18 -7.23
C SER A 28 -8.16 -10.10 -6.17
N THR A 29 -8.06 -8.83 -6.59
CA THR A 29 -7.92 -7.69 -5.68
C THR A 29 -9.15 -7.53 -4.79
N VAL A 30 -10.35 -7.57 -5.38
CA VAL A 30 -11.61 -7.48 -4.63
C VAL A 30 -11.74 -8.63 -3.64
N ALA A 31 -11.37 -9.85 -4.03
CA ALA A 31 -11.39 -11.01 -3.14
C ALA A 31 -10.42 -10.84 -1.95
N LEU A 32 -9.20 -10.36 -2.19
CA LEU A 32 -8.21 -10.12 -1.12
C LEU A 32 -8.64 -9.00 -0.16
N MET A 33 -9.18 -7.90 -0.68
CA MET A 33 -9.75 -6.83 0.15
C MET A 33 -10.99 -7.29 0.91
N GLY A 34 -11.85 -8.11 0.29
CA GLY A 34 -13.00 -8.73 0.94
C GLY A 34 -12.57 -9.67 2.08
N ALA A 35 -11.53 -10.48 1.85
CA ALA A 35 -10.96 -11.34 2.89
C ALA A 35 -10.41 -10.52 4.06
N ALA A 36 -9.65 -9.46 3.79
CA ALA A 36 -9.14 -8.57 4.83
C ALA A 36 -10.29 -7.94 5.66
N LEU A 37 -11.36 -7.48 5.00
CA LEU A 37 -12.54 -6.95 5.66
C LEU A 37 -13.23 -8.00 6.55
N ILE A 38 -13.37 -9.25 6.08
CA ILE A 38 -13.97 -10.34 6.87
C ILE A 38 -13.13 -10.62 8.12
N VAL A 39 -11.80 -10.65 7.98
CA VAL A 39 -10.88 -10.83 9.12
C VAL A 39 -11.07 -9.70 10.13
N THR A 40 -11.12 -8.45 9.67
CA THR A 40 -11.37 -7.29 10.53
C THR A 40 -12.74 -7.35 11.20
N LEU A 41 -13.80 -7.77 10.51
CA LEU A 41 -15.14 -7.82 11.11
C LEU A 41 -15.24 -8.86 12.23
N ARG A 42 -14.56 -10.00 12.11
CA ARG A 42 -14.69 -11.10 13.07
C ARG A 42 -14.12 -10.79 14.46
N HIS A 43 -13.13 -9.90 14.57
CA HIS A 43 -12.48 -9.51 15.84
C HIS A 43 -12.02 -10.70 16.73
N ASP A 44 -11.82 -11.88 16.14
CA ASP A 44 -11.59 -13.14 16.84
C ASP A 44 -10.09 -13.49 16.94
N MET A 45 -9.22 -12.58 16.51
CA MET A 45 -7.78 -12.78 16.46
C MET A 45 -7.07 -11.88 17.48
N GLY A 46 -5.98 -12.39 18.06
CA GLY A 46 -5.06 -11.57 18.85
C GLY A 46 -4.41 -10.48 17.99
N TYR A 47 -4.00 -9.37 18.63
CA TYR A 47 -3.47 -8.19 17.95
C TYR A 47 -2.31 -8.49 17.01
N GLU A 48 -1.32 -9.28 17.45
CA GLU A 48 -0.15 -9.62 16.63
C GLU A 48 -0.55 -10.39 15.36
N THR A 49 -1.34 -11.45 15.52
CA THR A 49 -1.84 -12.26 14.41
C THR A 49 -2.71 -11.45 13.46
N TYR A 50 -3.53 -10.55 14.00
CA TYR A 50 -4.38 -9.66 13.21
C TYR A 50 -3.55 -8.75 12.30
N VAL A 51 -2.52 -8.09 12.84
CA VAL A 51 -1.64 -7.20 12.07
C VAL A 51 -0.88 -7.98 10.99
N GLU A 52 -0.38 -9.17 11.30
CA GLU A 52 0.31 -10.03 10.32
C GLU A 52 -0.60 -10.46 9.17
N VAL A 53 -1.80 -10.96 9.49
CA VAL A 53 -2.74 -11.46 8.47
C VAL A 53 -3.24 -10.32 7.58
N VAL A 54 -3.68 -9.21 8.17
CA VAL A 54 -4.19 -8.06 7.40
C VAL A 54 -3.07 -7.39 6.61
N GLY A 55 -1.88 -7.24 7.20
CA GLY A 55 -0.70 -6.73 6.52
C GLY A 55 -0.29 -7.61 5.33
N GLY A 56 -0.29 -8.94 5.51
CA GLY A 56 -0.01 -9.91 4.46
C GLY A 56 -1.03 -9.86 3.32
N LEU A 57 -2.33 -9.78 3.65
CA LEU A 57 -3.39 -9.63 2.65
C LEU A 57 -3.26 -8.31 1.88
N ALA A 58 -2.93 -7.21 2.54
CA ALA A 58 -2.69 -5.93 1.90
C ALA A 58 -1.48 -5.99 0.94
N ALA A 59 -0.37 -6.62 1.36
CA ALA A 59 0.81 -6.80 0.52
C ALA A 59 0.50 -7.67 -0.71
N LEU A 60 -0.23 -8.78 -0.54
CA LEU A 60 -0.67 -9.63 -1.65
C LEU A 60 -1.60 -8.90 -2.62
N ALA A 61 -2.51 -8.06 -2.10
CA ALA A 61 -3.39 -7.25 -2.94
C ALA A 61 -2.58 -6.25 -3.79
N LEU A 62 -1.62 -5.56 -3.19
CA LEU A 62 -0.71 -4.65 -3.90
C LEU A 62 0.12 -5.37 -4.95
N LEU A 63 0.65 -6.56 -4.65
CA LEU A 63 1.38 -7.38 -5.62
C LEU A 63 0.50 -7.83 -6.77
N SER A 64 -0.73 -8.27 -6.49
CA SER A 64 -1.70 -8.63 -7.52
C SER A 64 -1.99 -7.46 -8.46
N GLN A 65 -2.22 -6.27 -7.91
CA GLN A 65 -2.42 -5.05 -8.69
C GLN A 65 -1.17 -4.68 -9.52
N ALA A 66 0.02 -4.76 -8.92
CA ALA A 66 1.29 -4.49 -9.61
C ALA A 66 1.52 -5.43 -10.81
N VAL A 67 1.21 -6.71 -10.66
CA VAL A 67 1.40 -7.69 -11.74
C VAL A 67 0.29 -7.64 -12.78
N LEU A 68 -0.98 -7.64 -12.35
CA LEU A 68 -2.13 -7.81 -13.24
C LEU A 68 -2.64 -6.50 -13.85
N PHE A 69 -2.62 -5.38 -13.10
CA PHE A 69 -3.07 -4.08 -13.62
C PHE A 69 -1.95 -3.30 -14.29
N TYR A 70 -0.81 -3.13 -13.61
CA TYR A 70 0.30 -2.40 -14.20
C TYR A 70 0.97 -3.18 -15.32
N GLY A 71 0.72 -4.50 -15.38
CA GLY A 71 1.24 -5.35 -16.43
C GLY A 71 2.74 -5.16 -16.49
N LEU A 72 3.43 -5.43 -15.38
CA LEU A 72 4.89 -5.49 -15.29
C LEU A 72 5.41 -6.60 -16.21
N ASP A 73 5.26 -6.37 -17.50
CA ASP A 73 5.76 -7.20 -18.56
C ASP A 73 7.23 -6.84 -18.69
N ILE A 74 8.09 -7.85 -18.59
CA ILE A 74 9.53 -7.74 -18.83
C ILE A 74 9.84 -7.53 -20.33
N SER A 75 8.84 -7.08 -21.09
CA SER A 75 8.94 -6.68 -22.49
C SER A 75 9.74 -5.39 -22.61
N ARG A 76 10.67 -5.35 -23.58
CA ARG A 76 11.61 -4.23 -23.81
C ARG A 76 10.94 -2.85 -23.94
N ALA A 77 9.67 -2.79 -24.30
CA ALA A 77 8.93 -1.54 -24.44
C ALA A 77 8.51 -0.88 -23.10
N GLN A 78 8.53 -1.60 -21.98
CA GLN A 78 8.01 -1.10 -20.69
C GLN A 78 9.02 -1.12 -19.53
N ILE A 79 10.32 -1.32 -19.82
CA ILE A 79 11.39 -1.37 -18.81
C ILE A 79 11.37 -0.16 -17.86
N TRP A 80 11.07 1.03 -18.37
CA TRP A 80 11.01 2.25 -17.57
C TRP A 80 9.95 2.22 -16.47
N LYS A 81 8.82 1.51 -16.67
CA LYS A 81 7.79 1.36 -15.62
C LYS A 81 8.30 0.53 -14.44
N SER A 82 9.00 -0.58 -14.75
CA SER A 82 9.61 -1.45 -13.73
C SER A 82 10.74 -0.73 -12.99
N VAL A 83 11.56 0.03 -13.72
CA VAL A 83 12.65 0.82 -13.14
C VAL A 83 12.11 1.92 -12.21
N SER A 84 11.04 2.62 -12.59
CA SER A 84 10.39 3.57 -11.69
C SER A 84 9.88 2.90 -10.43
N LEU A 85 9.19 1.76 -10.54
CA LEU A 85 8.68 1.04 -9.37
C LEU A 85 9.81 0.60 -8.42
N ILE A 86 10.88 0.03 -8.95
CA ILE A 86 11.98 -0.48 -8.11
C ILE A 86 12.80 0.63 -7.45
N LEU A 87 12.79 1.84 -8.00
CA LEU A 87 13.37 3.02 -7.36
C LEU A 87 12.41 3.64 -6.34
N THR A 88 11.12 3.67 -6.62
CA THR A 88 10.10 4.26 -5.74
C THR A 88 9.86 3.41 -4.49
N VAL A 89 9.83 2.07 -4.59
CA VAL A 89 9.53 1.20 -3.44
C VAL A 89 10.54 1.38 -2.28
N PRO A 90 11.86 1.29 -2.50
CA PRO A 90 12.84 1.52 -1.44
C PRO A 90 12.77 2.94 -0.90
N LEU A 91 12.61 3.93 -1.78
CA LEU A 91 12.49 5.32 -1.38
C LEU A 91 11.27 5.53 -0.47
N PHE A 92 10.12 4.96 -0.82
CA PHE A 92 8.90 4.99 -0.02
C PHE A 92 9.11 4.35 1.36
N ILE A 93 9.74 3.17 1.41
CA ILE A 93 10.04 2.46 2.66
C ILE A 93 10.95 3.32 3.55
N ILE A 94 12.01 3.89 2.98
CA ILE A 94 12.95 4.74 3.70
C ILE A 94 12.25 5.99 4.22
N THR A 95 11.47 6.68 3.38
CA THR A 95 10.77 7.91 3.78
C THR A 95 9.76 7.65 4.90
N VAL A 96 8.83 6.71 4.71
CA VAL A 96 7.80 6.42 5.71
C VAL A 96 8.43 5.86 6.99
N GLY A 97 9.37 4.92 6.86
CA GLY A 97 10.06 4.30 7.99
C GLY A 97 10.86 5.32 8.81
N LEU A 98 11.65 6.18 8.16
CA LEU A 98 12.40 7.25 8.84
C LEU A 98 11.47 8.26 9.50
N THR A 99 10.36 8.64 8.85
CA THR A 99 9.40 9.58 9.46
C THR A 99 8.76 9.01 10.71
N VAL A 100 8.30 7.74 10.67
CA VAL A 100 7.76 7.05 11.85
C VAL A 100 8.81 6.97 12.95
N TRP A 101 10.04 6.55 12.61
CA TRP A 101 11.12 6.44 13.59
C TRP A 101 11.52 7.79 14.19
N MET A 102 11.56 8.85 13.37
CA MET A 102 11.84 10.21 13.81
C MET A 102 10.79 10.69 14.81
N PHE A 103 9.50 10.52 14.49
CA PHE A 103 8.43 10.92 15.40
C PHE A 103 8.43 10.11 16.69
N GLN A 104 8.64 8.79 16.62
CA GLN A 104 8.76 7.95 17.82
C GLN A 104 9.95 8.36 18.70
N SER A 105 11.09 8.70 18.08
CA SER A 105 12.28 9.16 18.79
C SER A 105 12.10 10.54 19.41
N LEU A 106 11.39 11.45 18.72
CA LEU A 106 11.05 12.76 19.25
C LEU A 106 10.10 12.63 20.43
N ASP A 107 9.03 11.85 20.29
CA ASP A 107 8.03 11.62 21.33
C ASP A 107 8.68 11.16 22.64
N GLN A 108 9.58 10.18 22.57
CA GLN A 108 10.34 9.69 23.72
C GLN A 108 11.25 10.75 24.37
N ARG A 109 11.67 11.77 23.63
CA ARG A 109 12.62 12.81 24.09
C ARG A 109 11.93 14.11 24.50
N THR A 110 10.73 14.39 23.97
CA THR A 110 10.00 15.64 24.19
C THR A 110 8.79 15.49 25.09
N MET A 111 8.27 14.27 25.27
CA MET A 111 7.32 14.03 26.35
C MET A 111 8.03 14.20 27.68
N VAL A 112 7.73 15.31 28.36
CA VAL A 112 7.94 15.42 29.81
C VAL A 112 7.15 14.26 30.41
N MET A 113 7.87 13.21 30.81
CA MET A 113 7.30 12.15 31.64
C MET A 113 6.60 12.87 32.79
N PRO A 114 5.26 12.76 32.95
CA PRO A 114 4.59 13.39 34.07
C PRO A 114 5.20 12.75 35.31
N ASN A 115 6.16 13.44 35.92
CA ASN A 115 6.67 13.07 37.22
C ASN A 115 5.41 13.02 38.09
N SER A 116 5.03 11.85 38.55
CA SER A 116 3.93 11.65 39.50
C SER A 116 4.12 12.48 40.78
N ALA A 117 5.31 13.08 40.96
CA ALA A 117 5.60 14.11 41.96
C ALA A 117 5.06 15.52 41.64
N ALA A 118 4.81 15.88 40.38
CA ALA A 118 4.29 17.20 39.98
C ALA A 118 2.76 17.31 40.08
N ALA A 119 2.04 16.18 40.07
CA ALA A 119 0.60 16.14 40.29
C ALA A 119 0.21 16.34 41.77
N ALA A 120 1.15 16.18 42.72
CA ALA A 120 0.91 16.36 44.15
C ALA A 120 1.02 17.82 44.62
N THR A 121 1.49 18.73 43.76
CA THR A 121 1.82 20.12 44.13
C THR A 121 1.00 21.12 43.33
N GLN A 122 -0.29 20.86 43.12
CA GLN A 122 -1.22 21.87 42.62
C GLN A 122 -1.78 22.62 43.85
N PRO A 123 -1.27 23.81 44.21
CA PRO A 123 -1.88 24.60 45.28
C PRO A 123 -3.26 25.02 44.79
N THR A 124 -4.30 24.54 45.46
CA THR A 124 -5.68 24.99 45.28
C THR A 124 -5.76 26.46 45.69
N LEU A 125 -5.58 27.37 44.72
CA LEU A 125 -5.86 28.80 44.88
C LEU A 125 -7.37 29.04 44.79
N LEU A 126 -8.10 28.58 45.80
CA LEU A 126 -9.46 29.02 46.12
C LEU A 126 -9.61 29.06 47.65
N GLN A 127 -9.14 30.16 48.24
CA GLN A 127 -9.69 30.74 49.46
C GLN A 127 -10.02 32.20 49.18
#